data_AF-A0A255Z7A0-F1
#
_entry.id   AF-A0A255Z7A0-F1
#
_cell.length_a   1.000
_cell.length_b   1.000
_cell.length_c   1.000
_cell.angle_alpha   90.00
_cell.angle_beta   90.00
_cell.angle_gamma   90.00
#
_symmetry.space_group_name_H-M   'P 1'
#
loop_
_entity.id
_entity.type
_entity.pdbx_description
1 polymer ?
#
loop_
_entity_poly.entity_id
_entity_poly.type
_entity_poly.pdbx_seq_one_letter_code
_entity_poly.pdbx_strand_id
1 'polypeptide(L)'
;MLYLLDANVLIRAHEDYYPIDRVPQFWDWLLKVADAGHVKMPFEIHDEIAISNGPLKDWICEAEAKKKLILDEQVSKDLLHKVLSIGYAPDLTDSELEMVGRDPFLISYALVTADRVVVTKEVSKPSKQRANRKVPDVCNSVGAAWMKDFEFFRAMNFNTSTK
;
A
#
# COMPACT_ATOMS: atom_id res chain seq x y z
N MET A 1 8.29 -13.36 2.28
CA MET A 1 6.93 -12.81 2.19
C MET A 1 6.94 -11.40 2.75
N LEU A 2 6.71 -10.43 1.87
CA LEU A 2 6.73 -9.00 2.14
C LEU A 2 5.35 -8.41 1.80
N TYR A 3 4.76 -7.71 2.76
CA TYR A 3 3.49 -7.02 2.59
C TYR A 3 3.74 -5.57 2.19
N LEU A 4 3.15 -5.14 1.07
CA LEU A 4 3.26 -3.78 0.55
C LEU A 4 1.97 -3.02 0.84
N LEU A 5 2.04 -2.02 1.71
CA LEU A 5 0.87 -1.25 2.10
C LEU A 5 0.52 -0.20 1.05
N ASP A 6 -0.75 -0.17 0.69
CA ASP A 6 -1.44 0.98 0.12
C ASP A 6 -1.60 2.09 1.17
N ALA A 7 -1.58 3.35 0.75
CA ALA A 7 -1.78 4.51 1.63
C ALA A 7 -3.13 4.43 2.36
N ASN A 8 -4.18 3.93 1.68
CA ASN A 8 -5.50 3.83 2.26
C ASN A 8 -5.57 2.89 3.49
N VAL A 9 -4.62 1.96 3.65
CA VAL A 9 -4.55 1.08 4.82
C VAL A 9 -4.27 1.90 6.07
N LEU A 10 -3.30 2.81 6.00
CA LEU A 10 -2.92 3.65 7.13
C LEU A 10 -3.91 4.80 7.35
N ILE A 11 -4.42 5.40 6.28
CA ILE A 11 -5.44 6.45 6.36
C ILE A 11 -6.68 5.92 7.07
N ARG A 12 -7.24 4.79 6.61
CA ARG A 12 -8.45 4.23 7.23
C ARG A 12 -8.19 3.62 8.59
N ALA A 13 -7.00 3.07 8.86
CA ALA A 13 -6.63 2.68 10.21
C ALA A 13 -6.69 3.88 11.16
N HIS A 14 -6.10 5.02 10.78
CA HIS A 14 -6.12 6.24 11.58
C HIS A 14 -7.53 6.82 11.76
N GLU A 15 -8.31 6.91 10.68
CA GLU A 15 -9.61 7.59 10.69
C GLU A 15 -10.72 6.76 11.37
N ASP A 16 -10.72 5.44 11.21
CA ASP A 16 -11.89 4.62 11.56
C ASP A 16 -11.72 3.80 12.84
N TYR A 17 -10.53 3.24 13.08
CA TYR A 17 -10.37 2.13 14.03
C TYR A 17 -9.26 2.34 15.06
N TYR A 18 -8.13 2.88 14.62
CA TYR A 18 -6.88 3.00 15.36
C TYR A 18 -6.30 4.43 15.26
N PRO A 19 -7.01 5.47 15.74
CA PRO A 19 -6.43 6.82 15.79
C PRO A 19 -5.09 6.82 16.53
N ILE A 20 -4.11 7.59 16.03
CA ILE A 20 -2.72 7.59 16.52
C ILE A 20 -2.66 7.95 18.00
N ASP A 21 -3.49 8.89 18.43
CA ASP A 21 -3.59 9.37 19.82
C ASP A 21 -4.40 8.45 20.73
N ARG A 22 -5.09 7.44 20.19
CA ARG A 22 -6.01 6.56 20.95
C ARG A 22 -5.58 5.12 21.01
N VAL A 23 -4.96 4.60 19.95
CA VAL A 23 -4.55 3.19 19.86
C VAL A 23 -3.07 3.12 19.42
N PRO A 24 -2.13 3.67 20.22
CA PRO A 24 -0.71 3.67 19.87
C PRO A 24 -0.14 2.25 19.67
N GLN A 25 -0.73 1.24 20.31
CA GLN A 25 -0.30 -0.16 20.19
C GLN A 25 -0.36 -0.68 18.75
N PHE A 26 -1.30 -0.20 17.93
CA PHE A 26 -1.37 -0.56 16.52
C PHE A 26 -0.15 -0.01 15.76
N TRP A 27 0.18 1.26 15.98
CA TRP A 27 1.28 1.94 15.30
C TRP A 27 2.64 1.38 15.75
N ASP A 28 2.80 1.12 17.05
CA ASP A 28 4.00 0.45 17.60
C ASP A 28 4.17 -0.96 17.03
N TRP A 29 3.07 -1.73 16.95
CA TRP A 29 3.09 -3.06 16.35
C TRP A 29 3.49 -2.98 14.88
N LEU A 30 2.91 -2.06 14.13
CA LEU A 30 3.21 -1.90 12.70
C LEU A 30 4.70 -1.59 12.48
N LEU A 31 5.28 -0.69 13.28
CA LEU A 31 6.71 -0.39 13.22
C LEU A 31 7.58 -1.60 13.58
N LYS A 32 7.18 -2.43 14.56
CA LYS A 32 7.92 -3.67 14.89
C LYS A 32 7.89 -4.66 13.73
N VAL A 33 6.74 -4.83 13.08
CA VAL A 33 6.61 -5.71 11.91
C VAL A 33 7.41 -5.18 10.72
N ALA A 34 7.48 -3.85 10.56
CA ALA A 34 8.24 -3.20 9.50
C ALA A 34 9.75 -3.30 9.72
N ASP A 35 10.20 -3.15 10.97
CA ASP A 35 11.59 -3.33 11.38
C ASP A 35 12.08 -4.77 11.15
N ALA A 36 11.19 -5.75 11.37
CA ALA A 36 11.44 -7.16 11.05
C ALA A 36 11.44 -7.46 9.53
N GLY A 37 11.18 -6.47 8.67
CA GLY A 37 11.20 -6.61 7.21
C GLY A 37 9.98 -7.31 6.62
N HIS A 38 8.90 -7.48 7.38
CA HIS A 38 7.69 -8.15 6.90
C HIS A 38 6.72 -7.20 6.18
N VAL A 39 6.72 -5.92 6.53
CA VAL A 39 5.86 -4.92 5.89
C VAL A 39 6.67 -3.71 5.47
N LYS A 40 6.38 -3.20 4.27
CA LYS A 40 6.98 -1.98 3.73
C LYS A 40 5.92 -1.20 2.94
N MET A 41 6.26 0.03 2.61
CA MET A 41 5.49 0.93 1.76
C MET A 41 6.44 1.50 0.71
N PRO A 42 6.14 1.39 -0.60
CA PRO A 42 6.89 2.09 -1.63
C PRO A 42 6.95 3.59 -1.36
N PHE A 43 8.04 4.24 -1.76
CA PHE A 43 8.24 5.67 -1.54
C PHE A 43 7.09 6.50 -2.14
N GLU A 44 6.61 6.14 -3.33
CA GLU A 44 5.53 6.84 -4.02
C GLU A 44 4.21 6.81 -3.24
N ILE A 45 3.97 5.75 -2.47
CA ILE A 45 2.78 5.56 -1.63
C ILE A 45 2.95 6.27 -0.29
N HIS A 46 4.17 6.25 0.26
CA HIS A 46 4.51 7.05 1.44
C HIS A 46 4.28 8.55 1.17
N ASP A 47 4.70 9.03 0.00
CA ASP A 47 4.60 10.44 -0.38
C ASP A 47 3.15 10.93 -0.44
N GLU A 48 2.18 10.09 -0.83
CA GLU A 48 0.76 10.44 -0.81
C GLU A 48 0.26 10.87 0.58
N ILE A 49 0.77 10.21 1.63
CA ILE A 49 0.44 10.56 3.01
C ILE A 49 1.31 11.74 3.48
N ALA A 50 2.58 11.78 3.09
CA ALA A 50 3.54 12.78 3.55
C ALA A 50 3.20 14.22 3.12
N ILE A 51 2.48 14.39 2.02
CA ILE A 51 2.01 15.70 1.52
C ILE A 51 0.64 16.13 2.06
N SER A 52 -0.01 15.25 2.86
CA SER A 52 -1.30 15.54 3.47
C SER A 52 -1.16 16.37 4.76
N ASN A 53 -2.25 16.54 5.52
CA ASN A 53 -2.25 17.27 6.77
C ASN A 53 -2.71 16.38 7.93
N GLY A 54 -2.25 16.69 9.14
CA GLY A 54 -2.75 16.08 10.38
C GLY A 54 -1.82 15.01 10.97
N PRO A 55 -2.30 14.33 12.04
CA PRO A 55 -1.46 13.47 12.88
C PRO A 55 -0.80 12.32 12.12
N LEU A 56 -1.51 11.74 11.14
CA LEU A 56 -0.95 10.67 10.32
C LEU A 56 0.24 11.11 9.48
N LYS A 57 0.16 12.30 8.88
CA LYS A 57 1.27 12.88 8.12
C LYS A 57 2.47 13.17 9.03
N ASP A 58 2.23 13.67 10.24
CA ASP A 58 3.32 13.94 11.18
C ASP A 58 4.01 12.64 11.58
N TRP A 59 3.25 11.60 11.94
CA TRP A 59 3.76 10.29 12.30
C TRP A 59 4.53 9.61 11.16
N ILE A 60 3.97 9.54 9.95
CA ILE A 60 4.64 8.88 8.81
C ILE A 60 5.92 9.61 8.39
N CYS A 61 6.05 10.90 8.77
CA CYS A 61 7.24 11.71 8.48
C CYS A 61 8.35 11.60 9.52
N GLU A 62 8.08 10.99 10.67
CA GLU A 62 9.08 10.74 11.71
C GLU A 62 10.22 9.88 11.17
N ALA A 63 11.44 10.13 11.66
CA ALA A 63 12.64 9.46 11.20
C ALA A 63 12.57 7.93 11.39
N GLU A 64 11.98 7.48 12.50
CA GLU A 64 11.80 6.06 12.79
C GLU A 64 10.82 5.40 11.83
N ALA A 65 9.64 6.00 11.63
CA ALA A 65 8.62 5.49 10.71
C ALA A 65 9.17 5.40 9.28
N LYS A 66 9.83 6.46 8.79
CA LYS A 66 10.48 6.46 7.47
C LYS A 66 11.49 5.33 7.31
N LYS A 67 12.42 5.22 8.26
CA LYS A 67 13.47 4.20 8.22
C LYS A 67 12.90 2.78 8.19
N LYS A 68 11.82 2.53 8.93
CA LYS A 68 11.23 1.20 9.07
C LYS A 68 10.25 0.86 7.95
N LEU A 69 9.44 1.81 7.48
CA LEU A 69 8.35 1.53 6.53
C LEU A 69 8.76 1.70 5.07
N ILE A 70 9.61 2.66 4.73
CA ILE A 70 9.94 2.90 3.32
C ILE A 70 10.68 1.68 2.76
N LEU A 71 10.20 1.21 1.61
CA LEU A 71 10.89 0.20 0.82
C LEU A 71 12.09 0.85 0.12
N ASP A 72 13.30 0.44 0.46
CA ASP A 72 14.55 0.93 -0.14
C ASP A 72 14.82 0.21 -1.47
N GLU A 73 13.95 0.41 -2.44
CA GLU A 73 14.04 -0.15 -3.78
C GLU A 73 13.64 0.89 -4.82
N GLN A 74 14.18 0.75 -6.03
CA GLN A 74 13.77 1.57 -7.16
C GLN A 74 12.71 0.84 -7.98
N VAL A 75 11.72 1.59 -8.46
CA VAL A 75 10.67 1.04 -9.33
C VAL A 75 11.26 0.49 -10.63
N SER A 76 10.82 -0.71 -11.01
CA SER A 76 11.12 -1.27 -12.34
C SER A 76 10.21 -0.64 -13.39
N LYS A 77 10.80 0.12 -14.32
CA LYS A 77 10.05 0.77 -15.41
C LYS A 77 9.29 -0.24 -16.27
N ASP A 78 9.87 -1.42 -16.50
CA ASP A 78 9.22 -2.46 -17.31
C ASP A 78 8.00 -3.05 -16.60
N LEU A 79 8.09 -3.29 -15.29
CA LEU A 79 6.95 -3.75 -14.49
C LEU A 79 5.89 -2.66 -14.37
N LEU A 80 6.29 -1.40 -14.20
CA LEU A 80 5.37 -0.26 -14.18
C LEU A 80 4.60 -0.15 -15.51
N HIS A 81 5.29 -0.21 -16.65
CA HIS A 81 4.65 -0.23 -17.97
C HIS A 81 3.74 -1.45 -18.15
N LYS A 82 4.13 -2.63 -17.66
CA LYS A 82 3.27 -3.82 -17.67
C LYS A 82 1.98 -3.59 -16.88
N VAL A 83 2.07 -2.96 -15.70
CA VAL A 83 0.90 -2.65 -14.87
C VAL A 83 -0.01 -1.64 -15.57
N LEU A 84 0.53 -0.57 -16.13
CA LEU A 84 -0.26 0.42 -16.86
C LEU A 84 -0.98 -0.22 -18.07
N SER A 85 -0.24 -0.95 -18.91
CA SER A 85 -0.78 -1.50 -20.17
C SER A 85 -1.78 -2.64 -19.97
N ILE A 86 -1.46 -3.64 -19.13
CA ILE A 86 -2.31 -4.82 -18.90
C ILE A 86 -3.34 -4.55 -17.79
N GLY A 87 -2.91 -3.85 -16.75
CA GLY A 87 -3.69 -3.59 -15.56
C GLY A 87 -4.69 -2.44 -15.73
N TYR A 88 -4.45 -1.49 -16.63
CA TYR A 88 -5.38 -0.37 -16.87
C TYR A 88 -5.80 -0.28 -18.34
N ALA A 89 -4.93 0.25 -19.20
CA ALA A 89 -5.10 0.30 -20.64
C ALA A 89 -3.75 0.65 -21.32
N PRO A 90 -3.48 0.18 -22.54
CA PRO A 90 -2.24 0.50 -23.26
C PRO A 90 -2.16 1.96 -23.74
N ASP A 91 -3.29 2.65 -23.81
CA ASP A 91 -3.48 3.97 -24.42
C ASP A 91 -4.15 4.95 -23.45
N LEU A 92 -3.74 4.96 -22.18
CA LEU A 92 -4.24 5.93 -21.21
C LEU A 92 -3.90 7.37 -21.65
N THR A 93 -4.90 8.24 -21.59
CA THR A 93 -4.71 9.69 -21.74
C THR A 93 -3.99 10.28 -20.52
N ASP A 94 -3.45 11.50 -20.65
CA ASP A 94 -2.80 12.20 -19.52
C ASP A 94 -3.74 12.36 -18.32
N SER A 95 -5.01 12.70 -18.55
CA SER A 95 -6.03 12.80 -17.49
C SER A 95 -6.35 11.45 -16.85
N GLU A 96 -6.27 10.36 -17.62
CA GLU A 96 -6.43 9.01 -17.07
C GLU A 96 -5.23 8.59 -16.24
N LEU A 97 -4.01 8.93 -16.66
CA LEU A 97 -2.80 8.69 -15.87
C LEU A 97 -2.82 9.44 -14.54
N GLU A 98 -3.29 10.70 -14.54
CA GLU A 98 -3.47 11.48 -13.32
C GLU A 98 -4.49 10.83 -12.36
N MET A 99 -5.61 10.34 -12.90
CA MET A 99 -6.64 9.66 -12.13
C MET A 99 -6.18 8.32 -11.54
N VAL A 100 -5.33 7.60 -12.25
CA VAL A 100 -4.73 6.34 -11.79
C VAL A 100 -3.79 6.57 -10.60
N GLY A 101 -3.13 7.73 -10.52
CA GLY A 101 -2.33 8.10 -9.37
C GLY A 101 -1.13 7.19 -9.14
N ARG A 102 -0.93 6.74 -7.88
CA ARG A 102 0.25 5.97 -7.48
C ARG A 102 0.06 4.46 -7.44
N ASP A 103 -1.17 3.97 -7.61
CA ASP A 103 -1.49 2.53 -7.61
C ASP A 103 -0.58 1.68 -8.53
N PRO A 104 -0.21 2.12 -9.76
CA PRO A 104 0.66 1.33 -10.62
C PRO A 104 2.04 1.10 -10.02
N PHE A 105 2.57 2.07 -9.26
CA PHE A 105 3.85 1.93 -8.57
C PHE A 105 3.75 0.81 -7.55
N LEU A 106 2.77 0.87 -6.64
CA LEU A 106 2.54 -0.16 -5.62
C LEU A 106 2.49 -1.57 -6.20
N ILE A 107 1.71 -1.77 -7.25
CA ILE A 107 1.51 -3.07 -7.88
C ILE A 107 2.78 -3.51 -8.62
N SER A 108 3.53 -2.58 -9.22
CA SER A 108 4.80 -2.91 -9.89
C SER A 108 5.84 -3.43 -8.91
N TYR A 109 5.93 -2.89 -7.68
CA TYR A 109 6.80 -3.43 -6.64
C TYR A 109 6.37 -4.83 -6.20
N ALA A 110 5.07 -5.13 -6.21
CA ALA A 110 4.57 -6.48 -5.90
C ALA A 110 4.91 -7.51 -6.96
N LEU A 111 5.11 -7.09 -8.22
CA LEU A 111 5.47 -7.99 -9.32
C LEU A 111 6.96 -8.36 -9.37
N VAL A 112 7.81 -7.73 -8.56
CA VAL A 112 9.27 -7.98 -8.57
C VAL A 112 9.59 -9.42 -8.16
N THR A 113 8.90 -9.95 -7.15
CA THR A 113 9.06 -11.34 -6.69
C THR A 113 7.71 -11.92 -6.28
N ALA A 114 7.56 -13.24 -6.39
CA ALA A 114 6.32 -13.94 -6.04
C ALA A 114 6.00 -13.93 -4.54
N ASP A 115 6.94 -13.51 -3.69
CA ASP A 115 6.76 -13.43 -2.24
C ASP A 115 6.33 -12.03 -1.76
N ARG A 116 5.72 -11.22 -2.64
CA ARG A 116 5.17 -9.91 -2.30
C ARG A 116 3.66 -9.90 -2.43
N VAL A 117 3.00 -9.23 -1.49
CA VAL A 117 1.53 -9.13 -1.46
C VAL A 117 1.13 -7.68 -1.23
N VAL A 118 0.28 -7.14 -2.10
CA VAL A 118 -0.34 -5.82 -1.90
C VAL A 118 -1.39 -5.90 -0.81
N VAL A 119 -1.36 -4.96 0.14
CA VAL A 119 -2.38 -4.82 1.18
C VAL A 119 -3.16 -3.54 0.91
N THR A 120 -4.47 -3.65 0.71
CA THR A 120 -5.34 -2.52 0.36
C THR A 120 -6.70 -2.60 1.06
N LYS A 121 -7.33 -1.45 1.30
CA LYS A 121 -8.73 -1.37 1.74
C LYS A 121 -9.71 -1.37 0.58
N GLU A 122 -9.27 -1.15 -0.66
CA GLU A 122 -10.14 -1.10 -1.83
C GLU A 122 -10.91 -2.40 -2.07
N VAL A 123 -12.21 -2.31 -2.32
CA VAL A 123 -13.05 -3.47 -2.67
C VAL A 123 -13.02 -3.67 -4.18
N SER A 124 -12.76 -4.92 -4.60
CA SER A 124 -12.83 -5.32 -6.01
C SER A 124 -14.16 -4.88 -6.63
N LYS A 125 -14.08 -4.28 -7.81
CA LYS A 125 -15.21 -3.83 -8.60
C LYS A 125 -14.90 -4.06 -10.08
N PRO A 126 -14.98 -5.30 -10.58
CA PRO A 126 -14.56 -5.67 -11.94
C PRO A 126 -15.31 -4.92 -13.06
N SER A 127 -16.46 -4.33 -12.77
CA SER A 127 -17.20 -3.49 -13.72
C SER A 127 -16.55 -2.12 -13.98
N LYS A 128 -15.61 -1.67 -13.13
CA LYS A 128 -14.81 -0.47 -13.37
C LYS A 128 -13.67 -0.82 -14.32
N GLN A 129 -13.43 0.06 -15.28
CA GLN A 129 -12.51 -0.16 -16.41
C GLN A 129 -11.60 1.04 -16.60
N ARG A 130 -10.49 0.82 -17.32
CA ARG A 130 -9.45 1.83 -17.58
C ARG A 130 -8.98 2.52 -16.29
N ALA A 131 -8.87 3.84 -16.25
CA ALA A 131 -8.38 4.58 -15.08
C ALA A 131 -9.20 4.41 -13.79
N ASN A 132 -10.43 3.92 -13.88
CA ASN A 132 -11.30 3.74 -12.70
C ASN A 132 -11.13 2.38 -12.02
N ARG A 133 -10.26 1.51 -12.55
CA ARG A 133 -10.03 0.16 -12.00
C ARG A 133 -9.50 0.23 -10.59
N LYS A 134 -9.89 -0.77 -9.80
CA LYS A 134 -9.50 -0.90 -8.40
C LYS A 134 -8.25 -1.75 -8.26
N VAL A 135 -7.40 -1.42 -7.28
CA VAL A 135 -6.14 -2.11 -6.99
C VAL A 135 -6.28 -3.64 -7.03
N PRO A 136 -7.28 -4.26 -6.35
CA PRO A 136 -7.54 -5.70 -6.47
C PRO A 136 -7.69 -6.23 -7.90
N ASP A 137 -8.45 -5.51 -8.74
CA ASP A 137 -8.77 -5.95 -10.09
C ASP A 137 -7.58 -5.79 -11.04
N VAL A 138 -6.76 -4.76 -10.79
CA VAL A 138 -5.50 -4.53 -11.49
C VAL A 138 -4.51 -5.64 -11.11
N CYS A 139 -4.32 -5.91 -9.81
CA CYS A 139 -3.50 -7.01 -9.31
C CYS A 139 -3.87 -8.35 -9.95
N ASN A 140 -5.17 -8.68 -9.97
CA ASN A 140 -5.67 -9.91 -10.60
C ASN A 140 -5.30 -10.03 -12.08
N SER A 141 -5.26 -8.90 -12.81
CA SER A 141 -4.97 -8.91 -14.26
C SER A 141 -3.49 -9.08 -14.59
N VAL A 142 -2.63 -8.59 -13.70
CA VAL A 142 -1.16 -8.65 -13.90
C VAL A 142 -0.51 -9.82 -13.18
N GLY A 143 -1.29 -10.56 -12.38
CA GLY A 143 -0.83 -11.71 -11.60
C GLY A 143 -0.15 -11.34 -10.28
N ALA A 144 -0.41 -10.15 -9.73
CA ALA A 144 0.10 -9.75 -8.42
C ALA A 144 -0.80 -10.28 -7.30
N ALA A 145 -0.20 -10.82 -6.25
CA ALA A 145 -0.94 -11.22 -5.05
C ALA A 145 -1.39 -9.98 -4.28
N TRP A 146 -2.60 -10.04 -3.71
CA TRP A 146 -3.14 -8.98 -2.87
C TRP A 146 -4.04 -9.55 -1.77
N MET A 147 -4.24 -8.78 -0.71
CA MET A 147 -5.16 -9.11 0.38
C MET A 147 -5.71 -7.84 1.04
N LYS A 148 -6.72 -8.03 1.89
CA LYS A 148 -7.26 -6.98 2.74
C LYS A 148 -6.39 -6.75 3.97
N ASP A 149 -6.47 -5.54 4.51
CA ASP A 149 -5.77 -5.13 5.73
C ASP A 149 -6.06 -6.04 6.93
N PHE A 150 -7.31 -6.44 7.18
CA PHE A 150 -7.62 -7.38 8.28
C PHE A 150 -7.06 -8.80 8.06
N GLU A 151 -6.87 -9.21 6.80
CA GLU A 151 -6.18 -10.47 6.50
C GLU A 151 -4.69 -10.35 6.83
N PHE A 152 -4.07 -9.22 6.45
CA PHE A 152 -2.70 -8.88 6.84
C PHE A 152 -2.54 -8.80 8.37
N PHE A 153 -3.43 -8.12 9.09
CA PHE A 153 -3.37 -8.01 10.55
C PHE A 153 -3.40 -9.39 11.23
N ARG A 154 -4.22 -10.31 10.72
CA ARG A 154 -4.27 -11.70 11.19
C ARG A 154 -3.00 -12.47 10.84
N ALA A 155 -2.51 -12.35 9.61
CA ALA A 155 -1.28 -13.02 9.17
C ALA A 155 -0.07 -12.60 10.01
N MET A 156 -0.04 -11.34 10.45
CA MET A 156 1.01 -10.76 11.28
C MET A 156 0.69 -10.79 12.78
N ASN A 157 -0.32 -11.57 13.19
CA ASN A 157 -0.72 -11.80 14.58
C ASN A 157 -0.93 -10.52 15.41
N PHE A 158 -1.49 -9.46 14.78
CA PHE A 158 -1.83 -8.24 15.49
C PHE A 158 -2.76 -8.54 16.67
N ASN A 159 -2.35 -8.13 17.85
CA ASN A 159 -3.16 -8.14 19.04
C ASN A 159 -2.76 -6.97 19.95
N THR A 160 -3.70 -6.50 20.75
CA THR A 160 -3.49 -5.41 21.73
C THR A 160 -3.29 -5.94 23.15
N SER A 161 -3.30 -7.26 23.35
CA SER A 161 -3.05 -7.86 24.66
C SER A 161 -1.58 -7.77 25.01
N THR A 162 -1.27 -7.05 26.10
CA THR A 162 0.05 -7.12 26.75
C THR A 162 0.27 -8.53 27.29
N LYS A 163 1.10 -9.32 26.62
CA LYS A 163 1.78 -10.48 27.22
C LYS A 163 3.21 -10.09 27.55
#